data_AF-A0A3E2TBZ0-F1
#
_entry.id   AF-A0A3E2TBZ0-F1
#
_cell.length_a   1.000
_cell.length_b   1.000
_cell.length_c   1.000
_cell.angle_alpha   90.00
_cell.angle_beta   90.00
_cell.angle_gamma   90.00
#
_symmetry.space_group_name_H-M   'P 1'
#
loop_
_entity.id
_entity.type
_entity.pdbx_description
1 polymer ?
#
loop_
_entity_poly.entity_id
_entity_poly.type
_entity_poly.pdbx_seq_one_letter_code
_entity_poly.pdbx_strand_id
1 'polypeptide(L)'
;MDYKNDISFLIDSTLNLYEHQSTWNPNMPLRGLGYFARLYEGYVRLNELNIYSETRLKLPKPQYFVFYNGTKAEPDRQILKLSDSFNRFMIMPFLWIRSEDILIRST
;
A
#
# COMPACT_ATOMS: atom_id res chain seq x y z
N MET A 1 -7.59 -10.99 -13.72
CA MET A 1 -8.06 -9.64 -13.34
C MET A 1 -6.86 -8.72 -13.28
N ASP A 2 -6.81 -7.73 -14.16
CA ASP A 2 -5.76 -6.70 -14.17
C ASP A 2 -6.06 -5.64 -13.12
N TYR A 3 -5.22 -5.60 -12.09
CA TYR A 3 -5.20 -4.51 -11.13
C TYR A 3 -4.31 -3.42 -11.70
N LYS A 4 -4.92 -2.34 -12.19
CA LYS A 4 -4.22 -1.12 -12.61
C LYS A 4 -4.25 -0.09 -11.50
N ASN A 5 -3.10 0.42 -11.09
CA ASN A 5 -3.01 1.70 -10.39
C ASN A 5 -2.86 2.80 -11.45
N ASP A 6 -3.15 4.05 -11.10
CA ASP A 6 -3.08 5.15 -12.06
C ASP A 6 -1.63 5.57 -12.29
N ILE A 7 -0.85 5.70 -11.21
CA ILE A 7 0.56 6.12 -11.28
C ILE A 7 1.39 5.39 -10.20
N SER A 8 2.53 4.85 -10.62
CA SER A 8 3.55 4.32 -9.71
C SER A 8 4.96 4.71 -10.15
N PHE A 9 5.82 5.08 -9.20
CA PHE A 9 7.21 5.43 -9.48
C PHE A 9 8.11 5.26 -8.26
N LEU A 10 9.39 5.03 -8.53
CA LEU A 10 10.45 4.99 -7.53
C LEU A 10 11.19 6.33 -7.56
N ILE A 11 11.27 7.02 -6.42
CA ILE A 11 12.15 8.19 -6.24
C ILE A 11 13.03 7.91 -5.03
N ASP A 12 14.35 8.00 -5.25
CA ASP A 12 15.36 7.61 -4.27
C ASP A 12 15.09 6.18 -3.75
N SER A 13 14.78 6.03 -2.47
CA SER A 13 14.49 4.78 -1.78
C SER A 13 13.01 4.59 -1.47
N THR A 14 12.12 5.36 -2.11
CA THR A 14 10.68 5.38 -1.81
C THR A 14 9.86 4.99 -3.03
N LEU A 15 9.05 3.95 -2.86
CA LEU A 15 8.12 3.46 -3.86
C LEU A 15 6.76 4.12 -3.66
N ASN A 16 6.44 5.08 -4.52
CA ASN A 16 5.22 5.85 -4.43
C ASN A 16 4.12 5.28 -5.33
N LEU A 17 2.93 5.18 -4.78
CA LEU A 17 1.69 4.85 -5.45
C LEU A 17 0.70 6.00 -5.30
N TYR A 18 0.11 6.41 -6.42
CA TYR A 18 -0.97 7.39 -6.43
C TYR A 18 -2.16 6.82 -7.16
N GLU A 19 -3.34 7.04 -6.59
CA GLU A 19 -4.58 6.59 -7.17
C GLU A 19 -5.69 7.61 -6.97
N HIS A 20 -6.53 7.75 -7.98
CA HIS A 20 -7.72 8.57 -7.93
C HIS A 20 -8.98 7.71 -7.75
N GLN A 21 -9.91 8.16 -6.91
CA GLN A 21 -11.20 7.52 -6.72
C GLN A 21 -12.32 8.56 -6.65
N SER A 22 -13.38 8.37 -7.43
CA SER A 22 -14.62 9.17 -7.35
C SER A 22 -15.60 8.64 -6.29
N THR A 23 -15.42 7.38 -5.87
CA THR A 23 -16.31 6.69 -4.93
C THR A 23 -15.53 6.32 -3.68
N TRP A 24 -16.12 6.58 -2.51
CA TRP A 24 -15.51 6.20 -1.24
C TRP A 24 -15.35 4.68 -1.16
N ASN A 25 -14.12 4.23 -0.86
CA ASN A 25 -13.79 2.82 -0.78
C ASN A 25 -12.93 2.57 0.48
N PRO A 26 -13.45 1.93 1.53
CA PRO A 26 -12.66 1.63 2.73
C PRO A 26 -11.63 0.52 2.49
N ASN A 27 -11.70 -0.21 1.38
CA ASN A 27 -10.81 -1.33 1.05
C ASN A 27 -9.55 -0.90 0.30
N MET A 28 -9.29 0.41 0.16
CA MET A 28 -8.07 0.91 -0.48
C MET A 28 -6.79 0.33 0.12
N PRO A 29 -6.66 0.12 1.45
CA PRO A 29 -5.46 -0.53 2.00
C PRO A 29 -5.20 -1.94 1.45
N LEU A 30 -6.25 -2.74 1.27
CA LEU A 30 -6.13 -4.08 0.69
C LEU A 30 -5.75 -4.02 -0.79
N ARG A 31 -6.31 -3.07 -1.53
CA ARG A 31 -5.95 -2.84 -2.93
C ARG A 31 -4.49 -2.38 -3.08
N GLY A 32 -4.05 -1.46 -2.22
CA GLY A 32 -2.68 -0.98 -2.12
C GLY A 32 -1.67 -2.09 -1.85
N LEU A 33 -1.99 -3.02 -0.93
CA LEU A 33 -1.16 -4.22 -0.71
C LEU A 33 -0.95 -5.02 -2.00
N GLY A 34 -2.01 -5.23 -2.78
CA GLY A 34 -1.93 -5.93 -4.06
C GLY A 34 -1.02 -5.23 -5.07
N TYR A 35 -1.07 -3.89 -5.13
CA TYR A 35 -0.16 -3.12 -5.99
C TYR A 35 1.29 -3.23 -5.55
N PHE A 36 1.56 -3.06 -4.26
CA PHE A 36 2.92 -3.15 -3.74
C PHE A 36 3.51 -4.54 -3.94
N ALA A 37 2.75 -5.61 -3.72
CA ALA A 37 3.22 -6.97 -3.95
C ALA A 37 3.77 -7.16 -5.38
N ARG A 38 3.03 -6.69 -6.39
CA ARG A 38 3.44 -6.76 -7.80
C ARG A 38 4.65 -5.87 -8.10
N LEU A 39 4.68 -4.66 -7.55
CA LEU A 39 5.81 -3.76 -7.75
C LEU A 39 7.09 -4.28 -7.10
N TYR A 40 7.00 -4.88 -5.91
CA TYR A 40 8.14 -5.52 -5.27
C TYR A 40 8.59 -6.79 -5.99
N GLU A 41 7.67 -7.60 -6.52
CA GLU A 41 8.02 -8.73 -7.38
C GLU A 41 8.83 -8.26 -8.61
N GLY A 42 8.36 -7.19 -9.27
CA GLY A 42 9.09 -6.55 -10.35
C GLY A 42 10.46 -6.01 -9.92
N TYR A 43 10.52 -5.33 -8.77
CA TYR A 43 11.76 -4.79 -8.22
C TYR A 43 12.78 -5.88 -7.90
N VAL A 44 12.36 -6.97 -7.25
CA VAL A 44 13.19 -8.15 -6.94
C VAL A 44 13.75 -8.74 -8.23
N ARG A 45 12.91 -8.93 -9.25
CA ARG A 45 13.34 -9.48 -10.54
C ARG A 45 14.34 -8.57 -11.27
N LEU A 46 14.05 -7.27 -11.35
CA LEU A 46 14.89 -6.29 -12.07
C LEU A 46 16.25 -6.06 -11.39
N ASN A 47 16.34 -6.21 -10.07
CA ASN A 47 17.57 -6.04 -9.30
C ASN A 47 18.23 -7.39 -8.94
N GLU A 48 17.77 -8.50 -9.52
CA GLU A 48 18.30 -9.85 -9.30
C GLU A 48 18.42 -10.23 -7.81
N LEU A 49 17.47 -9.79 -6.99
CA LEU A 49 17.50 -10.01 -5.55
C LEU A 49 17.12 -11.45 -5.20
N ASN A 50 17.91 -12.09 -4.35
CA ASN A 50 17.62 -13.43 -3.87
C ASN A 50 16.77 -13.39 -2.57
N ILE A 51 15.46 -13.58 -2.72
CA ILE A 51 14.51 -13.62 -1.59
C ILE A 51 14.68 -14.83 -0.66
N TYR A 52 15.40 -15.86 -1.11
CA TYR A 52 15.72 -17.05 -0.31
C TYR A 52 17.10 -16.96 0.36
N SER A 53 17.82 -15.85 0.20
CA SER A 53 19.10 -15.64 0.87
C SER A 53 18.94 -15.41 2.37
N GLU A 54 19.98 -15.76 3.14
CA GLU A 54 20.04 -15.48 4.58
C GLU A 54 20.24 -13.98 4.88
N THR A 55 20.62 -13.20 3.86
CA THR A 55 20.84 -11.76 3.97
C THR A 55 19.53 -11.00 3.83
N ARG A 56 19.28 -10.08 4.77
CA ARG A 56 18.11 -9.20 4.71
C ARG A 56 18.16 -8.26 3.51
N LEU A 57 17.23 -8.43 2.58
CA LEU A 57 17.04 -7.50 1.47
C LEU A 57 16.55 -6.14 1.96
N LYS A 58 17.06 -5.06 1.36
CA LYS A 58 16.60 -3.68 1.59
C LYS A 58 15.62 -3.34 0.47
N LEU A 59 14.35 -3.24 0.83
CA LEU A 59 13.29 -2.84 -0.11
C LEU A 59 13.05 -1.32 0.00
N PRO A 60 12.67 -0.66 -1.10
CA PRO A 60 12.25 0.73 -1.03
C PRO A 60 11.03 0.87 -0.12
N LYS A 61 10.91 1.99 0.59
CA LYS A 61 9.79 2.27 1.49
C LYS A 61 8.48 2.41 0.70
N PRO A 62 7.40 1.71 1.04
CA PRO A 62 6.10 1.93 0.39
C PRO A 62 5.48 3.27 0.82
N GLN A 63 4.88 3.99 -0.12
CA GLN A 63 3.98 5.11 0.15
C GLN A 63 2.77 5.05 -0.79
N TYR A 64 1.57 5.09 -0.23
CA TYR A 64 0.34 5.04 -1.01
C TYR A 64 -0.57 6.21 -0.66
N PHE A 65 -0.92 6.96 -1.69
CA PHE A 65 -1.79 8.12 -1.63
C PHE A 65 -3.02 7.87 -2.50
N VAL A 66 -4.18 8.11 -1.92
CA VAL A 66 -5.45 8.02 -2.63
C VAL A 66 -6.11 9.40 -2.60
N PHE A 67 -6.41 9.93 -3.77
CA PHE A 67 -7.16 11.17 -3.94
C PHE A 67 -8.64 10.84 -4.10
N TYR A 68 -9.45 11.34 -3.18
CA TYR A 68 -10.89 11.16 -3.20
C TYR A 68 -11.59 12.46 -3.61
N ASN A 69 -12.26 12.43 -4.76
CA ASN A 69 -13.02 13.57 -5.29
C ASN A 69 -14.52 13.26 -5.38
N GLY A 70 -15.05 12.45 -4.47
CA GLY A 70 -16.46 12.14 -4.43
C GLY A 70 -17.28 13.13 -3.62
N THR A 71 -18.58 12.88 -3.53
CA THR A 71 -19.55 13.80 -2.93
C THR A 71 -19.77 13.61 -1.43
N LYS A 72 -19.15 12.60 -0.81
CA LYS A 72 -19.26 12.38 0.64
C LYS A 72 -18.38 13.38 1.38
N ALA A 73 -18.91 13.95 2.45
CA ALA A 73 -18.15 14.77 3.37
C ALA A 73 -17.21 13.86 4.18
N GLU A 74 -15.99 13.71 3.69
CA GLU A 74 -14.87 13.06 4.37
C GLU A 74 -13.87 14.15 4.81
N PRO A 75 -13.05 13.92 5.85
CA PRO A 75 -12.05 14.89 6.28
C PRO A 75 -10.99 15.10 5.18
N ASP A 76 -10.39 16.29 5.15
CA ASP A 76 -9.33 16.65 4.19
C ASP A 76 -8.17 15.65 4.14
N ARG A 77 -7.92 14.98 5.27
CA ARG A 77 -6.91 13.96 5.40
C ARG A 77 -7.37 12.84 6.31
N GLN A 78 -7.28 11.60 5.83
CA GLN A 78 -7.57 10.40 6.61
C GLN A 78 -6.48 9.36 6.41
N ILE A 79 -6.25 8.58 7.46
CA ILE A 79 -5.44 7.37 7.40
C ILE A 79 -6.35 6.16 7.42
N LEU A 80 -6.24 5.33 6.39
CA LEU A 80 -6.83 3.99 6.36
C LEU A 80 -5.74 2.97 6.66
N LYS A 81 -5.98 2.08 7.61
CA LYS A 81 -5.02 1.04 7.96
C LYS A 81 -5.51 -0.31 7.48
N LEU A 82 -4.61 -1.08 6.86
CA LEU A 82 -4.90 -2.46 6.50
C LEU A 82 -5.26 -3.30 7.74
N SER A 83 -4.69 -2.96 8.90
CA SER A 83 -4.99 -3.63 10.17
C SER A 83 -6.47 -3.64 10.52
N ASP A 84 -7.20 -2.58 10.11
CA ASP A 84 -8.61 -2.41 10.44
C ASP A 84 -9.51 -3.35 9.62
N SER A 85 -8.97 -3.96 8.56
CA SER A 85 -9.67 -4.97 7.75
C SER A 85 -9.67 -6.38 8.37
N PHE A 86 -8.83 -6.65 9.38
CA PHE A 86 -8.77 -7.97 9.99
C PHE A 86 -9.84 -8.12 11.08
N ASN A 87 -10.56 -9.25 11.06
CA ASN A 87 -11.51 -9.57 12.12
C ASN A 87 -10.74 -9.81 13.43
N ARG A 88 -11.07 -9.05 14.48
CA ARG A 88 -10.38 -9.08 15.77
C ARG A 88 -10.78 -10.32 16.58
N PHE A 89 -10.39 -11.50 16.13
CA PHE A 89 -10.33 -12.70 16.96
C PHE A 89 -9.16 -13.59 16.53
N MET A 90 -7.95 -13.18 16.90
CA MET A 90 -6.94 -14.16 17.28
C MET A 90 -5.92 -13.49 18.19
N ILE A 91 -5.88 -13.94 19.44
CA ILE A 91 -4.69 -13.81 20.28
C ILE A 91 -3.65 -14.72 19.62
N MET A 92 -2.89 -14.19 18.66
CA MET A 92 -1.64 -14.82 18.20
C MET A 92 -0.48 -13.90 18.58
N PRO A 93 0.45 -14.33 19.44
CA PRO A 93 1.56 -13.49 19.90
C PRO A 93 2.63 -13.19 18.84
N PHE A 94 2.51 -13.65 17.58
CA PHE A 94 3.69 -13.81 16.71
C PHE A 94 3.53 -13.43 15.22
N LEU A 95 2.77 -12.37 14.90
CA LEU A 95 2.85 -11.77 13.55
C LEU A 95 2.95 -10.24 13.62
N TRP A 96 4.19 -9.76 13.77
CA TRP A 96 4.51 -8.33 13.64
C TRP A 96 4.68 -7.96 12.15
N ILE A 97 3.57 -7.77 11.44
CA ILE A 97 3.58 -6.94 10.23
C ILE A 97 2.96 -5.60 10.65
N ARG A 98 3.81 -4.59 10.85
CA ARG A 98 3.32 -3.23 11.11
C ARG A 98 2.64 -2.71 9.85
N SER A 99 1.33 -2.45 9.93
CA SER A 99 0.60 -1.78 8.87
C SER A 99 1.18 -0.38 8.68
N GLU A 100 1.61 -0.07 7.47
CA GLU A 100 2.02 1.28 7.11
C GLU A 100 0.79 2.17 6.92
N ASP A 101 0.90 3.42 7.38
CA ASP A 101 -0.18 4.41 7.34
C ASP A 101 -0.36 4.93 5.90
N ILE A 102 -1.55 4.75 5.33
CA ILE A 102 -1.94 5.31 4.02
C ILE A 102 -2.47 6.71 4.22
N LEU A 103 -2.15 7.64 3.33
CA LEU A 103 -2.60 9.02 3.46
C LEU A 103 -3.53 9.46 2.35
N ILE A 104 -4.76 9.79 2.72
CA ILE A 104 -5.74 10.41 1.83
C ILE A 104 -5.56 11.92 1.94
N ARG A 105 -5.54 12.64 0.80
CA ARG A 105 -5.63 14.10 0.74
C ARG A 105 -6.80 14.50 -0.15
N SER A 106 -7.66 15.40 0.34
CA SER A 106 -8.67 16.09 -0.46
C SER A 106 -8.02 17.26 -1.21
N THR A 107 -8.50 17.52 -2.43
CA THR A 107 -8.16 18.68 -3.27
C THR A 107 -9.44 19.33 -3.75
#